data_AF-A0A2W6ZMA4-F1
#
_entry.id   AF-A0A2W6ZMA4-F1
#
_cell.length_a   1.000
_cell.length_b   1.000
_cell.length_c   1.000
_cell.angle_alpha   90.00
_cell.angle_beta   90.00
_cell.angle_gamma   90.00
#
_symmetry.space_group_name_H-M   'P 1'
#
loop_
_entity.id
_entity.type
_entity.pdbx_description
1 polymer ?
#
loop_
_entity_poly.entity_id
_entity_poly.type
_entity_poly.pdbx_seq_one_letter_code
_entity_poly.pdbx_strand_id
1 'polypeptide(L)' 'MTRSGLSLRPLPASLLLLCTGVGAVAVIGFFTFAVVPVVLGAGLLIAFLAGAVVFGWAGIEALAALERWMENDPHFKR' A
#
# COMPACT_ATOMS: atom_id res chain seq x y z
N MET A 1 -42.52 -14.90 34.87
CA MET A 1 -41.17 -14.52 34.42
C MET A 1 -40.39 -15.76 34.04
N THR A 2 -40.53 -16.21 32.80
CA THR A 2 -39.79 -17.35 32.25
C THR A 2 -38.37 -16.90 31.92
N ARG A 3 -37.40 -17.27 32.76
CA ARG A 3 -35.99 -17.16 32.40
C ARG A 3 -35.75 -18.20 31.31
N SER A 4 -35.68 -17.76 30.06
CA SER A 4 -35.08 -18.51 28.95
C SER A 4 -33.59 -18.67 29.26
N GLY A 5 -33.28 -19.62 30.14
CA GLY A 5 -31.93 -20.08 30.36
C GLY A 5 -31.46 -20.76 29.08
N LEU A 6 -30.63 -20.06 28.31
CA LEU A 6 -29.83 -20.63 27.24
C LEU A 6 -28.93 -21.70 27.85
N SER A 7 -29.45 -22.92 27.96
CA SER A 7 -28.68 -24.11 28.31
C SER A 7 -27.87 -24.49 27.08
N LEU A 8 -26.74 -23.79 26.88
CA LEU A 8 -25.70 -24.18 25.92
C LEU A 8 -25.13 -25.54 26.37
N ARG A 9 -25.58 -26.62 25.73
CA ARG A 9 -24.91 -27.92 25.87
C ARG A 9 -23.44 -27.73 25.49
N PRO A 10 -22.48 -28.33 26.23
CA PRO A 10 -21.07 -28.22 25.89
C PRO A 10 -20.88 -28.76 24.48
N LEU A 11 -20.54 -27.86 23.55
CA LEU A 11 -20.16 -28.25 22.20
C LEU A 11 -18.90 -29.11 22.31
N PRO A 12 -18.80 -30.23 21.56
CA PRO A 12 -17.58 -31.01 21.52
C PRO A 12 -16.42 -30.11 21.08
N ALA A 13 -15.27 -30.25 21.75
CA ALA A 13 -14.10 -29.39 21.53
C ALA A 13 -13.65 -29.36 20.06
N SER A 14 -13.90 -30.43 19.30
CA SER A 14 -13.65 -30.51 17.86
C SER A 14 -14.48 -29.51 17.04
N LEU A 15 -15.74 -29.26 17.40
CA LEU A 15 -16.57 -28.25 16.73
C LEU A 15 -16.13 -26.84 17.09
N LEU A 16 -15.71 -26.60 18.33
CA LEU A 16 -15.13 -25.31 18.73
C LEU A 16 -13.84 -25.03 17.94
N LEU A 17 -12.95 -26.00 17.85
CA LEU A 17 -11.71 -25.90 17.08
C LEU A 17 -11.98 -25.65 15.59
N LEU A 18 -12.97 -26.36 15.01
CA LEU A 18 -13.38 -26.16 13.64
C LEU A 18 -13.91 -24.73 13.42
N CYS A 19 -14.83 -24.27 14.27
CA CYS A 19 -15.39 -22.91 14.20
C CYS A 19 -14.30 -21.84 14.37
N THR A 20 -13.36 -22.02 15.29
CA THR A 20 -12.23 -21.10 15.46
C THR A 20 -11.28 -21.13 14.26
N GLY A 21 -11.03 -22.29 13.68
CA GLY A 21 -10.18 -22.43 12.49
C GLY A 21 -10.80 -21.74 11.28
N VAL A 22 -12.08 -22.00 11.01
CA VAL A 22 -12.82 -21.35 9.92
C VAL A 22 -12.91 -19.84 10.15
N GLY A 23 -13.21 -19.42 11.39
CA GLY A 23 -13.25 -18.00 11.75
C GLY A 23 -11.89 -17.32 11.56
N ALA A 24 -10.80 -17.97 11.98
CA ALA A 24 -9.44 -17.44 11.79
C ALA A 24 -9.10 -17.31 10.30
N VAL A 25 -9.40 -18.32 9.48
CA VAL A 25 -9.17 -18.26 8.03
C VAL A 25 -9.98 -17.14 7.39
N ALA A 26 -11.24 -16.95 7.78
CA ALA A 26 -12.07 -15.87 7.25
C ALA A 26 -11.52 -14.49 7.64
N VAL A 27 -11.11 -14.31 8.91
CA VAL A 27 -10.53 -13.05 9.40
C VAL A 27 -9.19 -12.76 8.72
N ILE A 28 -8.30 -13.75 8.63
CA ILE A 28 -7.01 -13.61 7.96
C ILE A 28 -7.21 -13.28 6.48
N GLY A 29 -8.11 -14.00 5.81
CA GLY A 29 -8.45 -13.76 4.41
C GLY A 29 -8.95 -12.34 4.21
N PHE A 30 -9.97 -11.93 4.97
CA PHE A 30 -10.52 -10.58 4.89
C PHE A 30 -9.47 -9.50 5.15
N PHE A 31 -8.66 -9.67 6.21
CA PHE A 31 -7.61 -8.72 6.56
C PHE A 31 -6.56 -8.63 5.46
N THR A 32 -6.17 -9.76 4.87
CA THR A 32 -5.22 -9.79 3.75
C THR A 32 -5.79 -9.06 2.54
N PHE A 33 -7.03 -9.33 2.15
CA PHE A 33 -7.69 -8.64 1.03
C PHE A 33 -7.93 -7.16 1.29
N ALA A 34 -8.06 -6.73 2.54
CA ALA A 34 -8.19 -5.31 2.88
C ALA A 34 -6.83 -4.60 2.93
N VAL A 35 -5.82 -5.20 3.57
CA VAL A 35 -4.54 -4.55 3.85
C VAL A 35 -3.59 -4.60 2.67
N VAL A 36 -3.54 -5.71 1.93
CA VAL A 36 -2.60 -5.85 0.81
C VAL A 36 -2.80 -4.76 -0.25
N PRO A 37 -4.02 -4.47 -0.75
CA PRO A 37 -4.22 -3.40 -1.72
C PRO A 37 -3.84 -2.02 -1.18
N VAL A 38 -4.10 -1.77 0.11
CA VAL A 38 -3.75 -0.50 0.75
C VAL A 38 -2.24 -0.33 0.83
N VAL A 39 -1.51 -1.37 1.26
CA VAL A 39 -0.04 -1.34 1.33
C VAL A 39 0.57 -1.18 -0.07
N LEU A 40 0.06 -1.91 -1.06
CA LEU A 40 0.52 -1.78 -2.44
C LEU A 40 0.24 -0.38 -3.01
N GLY A 41 -0.97 0.15 -2.80
CA GLY A 41 -1.34 1.49 -3.24
C GLY A 41 -0.51 2.58 -2.58
N ALA A 42 -0.31 2.50 -1.26
CA ALA A 42 0.54 3.43 -0.53
C ALA A 42 2.00 3.34 -0.98
N GLY A 43 2.54 2.12 -1.17
CA GLY A 43 3.89 1.91 -1.67
C GLY A 43 4.10 2.48 -3.06
N LEU A 44 3.15 2.25 -3.97
CA LEU A 44 3.17 2.81 -5.32
C LEU A 44 3.14 4.35 -5.29
N LEU A 45 2.28 4.93 -4.45
CA LEU A 45 2.18 6.37 -4.30
C LEU A 45 3.49 6.98 -3.77
N ILE A 46 4.10 6.36 -2.76
CA ILE A 46 5.39 6.81 -2.22
C ILE A 46 6.48 6.73 -3.29
N ALA A 47 6.55 5.61 -4.02
CA ALA A 47 7.52 5.44 -5.10
C ALA A 47 7.32 6.49 -6.21
N PHE A 48 6.07 6.77 -6.57
CA PHE A 48 5.73 7.81 -7.55
C PHE A 48 6.16 9.20 -7.08
N LEU A 49 5.87 9.57 -5.83
CA LEU A 49 6.26 10.87 -5.27
C LEU A 49 7.78 11.01 -5.20
N ALA A 50 8.48 9.98 -4.76
CA ALA A 50 9.94 9.96 -4.75
C ALA A 50 10.51 10.12 -6.17
N GLY A 51 9.95 9.39 -7.14
CA GLY A 51 10.30 9.53 -8.55
C GLY A 51 10.07 10.96 -9.05
N ALA A 52 8.90 11.55 -8.79
CA ALA A 52 8.58 12.91 -9.21
C ALA A 52 9.56 13.95 -8.66
N VAL A 53 9.98 13.80 -7.39
CA VAL A 53 10.99 14.69 -6.78
C VAL A 53 12.35 14.53 -7.48
N VAL A 54 12.81 13.29 -7.67
CA VAL A 54 14.11 13.00 -8.31
C VAL A 54 14.12 13.49 -9.76
N PHE A 55 13.08 13.19 -10.54
CA PHE A 55 12.97 13.64 -11.93
C PHE A 55 12.79 15.15 -12.04
N GLY A 56 12.06 15.78 -11.11
CA GLY A 56 11.91 17.23 -11.06
C GLY A 56 13.26 17.92 -10.85
N TRP A 57 14.06 17.43 -9.91
CA TRP A 57 15.41 17.93 -9.68
C TRP A 57 16.32 17.68 -10.90
N ALA A 58 16.36 16.46 -11.42
CA ALA A 58 17.15 16.13 -12.60
C ALA A 58 16.76 16.98 -13.83
N GLY A 59 15.48 17.30 -13.98
CA GLY A 59 14.98 18.18 -15.03
C GLY A 59 15.51 19.62 -14.91
N ILE A 60 15.56 20.16 -13.69
CA ILE A 60 16.14 21.49 -13.44
C ILE A 60 17.63 21.50 -13.76
N GLU A 61 18.37 20.47 -13.35
CA GLU A 61 19.80 20.36 -13.67
C GLU A 61 20.05 20.21 -15.17
N ALA A 62 19.22 19.43 -15.86
CA ALA A 62 19.29 19.26 -17.31
C ALA A 62 19.03 20.59 -18.03
N LEU A 63 18.04 21.38 -17.59
CA LEU A 63 17.79 22.71 -18.13
C LEU A 63 18.97 23.66 -17.87
N ALA A 64 19.53 23.66 -16.67
CA ALA A 64 20.71 24.47 -16.35
C ALA A 64 21.94 24.05 -17.16
N ALA A 65 22.12 22.75 -17.43
CA ALA A 65 23.18 22.25 -18.29
C ALA A 65 22.97 22.66 -19.75
N LEU A 66 21.72 22.63 -20.23
CA LEU A 66 21.35 23.06 -21.56
C LEU A 66 21.62 24.57 -21.75
N GLU A 67 21.24 25.39 -20.77
CA GLU A 67 21.52 26.83 -20.77
C GLU A 67 23.01 27.10 -20.90
N ARG A 68 23.83 26.46 -20.05
CA ARG A 68 25.30 26.58 -20.13
C ARG A 68 25.86 26.09 -21.46
N TRP A 69 25.27 25.05 -22.06
CA TRP A 69 25.71 24.57 -23.37
C TRP A 69 25.43 25.62 -24.47
N MET A 70 24.22 26.18 -24.49
CA MET A 70 23.86 27.24 -25.44
C MET A 70 24.73 28.49 -25.28
N GLU A 71 25.00 28.90 -24.04
CA GLU A 71 25.89 30.03 -23.74
C GLU A 71 27.34 29.81 -24.19
N ASN A 72 27.79 28.55 -24.30
CA ASN A 72 29.16 28.24 -24.70
C ASN A 72 29.30 27.98 -26.20
N ASP A 73 28.22 27.71 -26.92
CA ASP A 73 28.27 27.46 -28.36
C ASP A 73 28.42 28.78 -29.15
N PRO A 74 29.50 28.94 -29.95
CA PRO A 74 29.72 30.13 -30.76
C PRO A 74 28.60 30.43 -31.76
N HIS A 75 27.78 29.44 -32.15
CA HIS A 75 26.68 29.63 -33.09
C HIS A 75 25.53 30.46 -32.50
N PHE A 76 25.35 30.42 -31.18
CA PHE A 76 24.29 31.14 -30.47
C PHE A 76 24.73 32.51 -29.94
N LYS A 77 26.03 32.85 -30.04
CA LYS A 77 26.59 34.15 -29.61
C LYS A 77 26.54 35.27 -30.65
N ARG A 78 26.11 34.97 -31.89
CA ARG A 78 25.93 35.97 -32.95
C ARG A 78 24.56 36.62 -32.85
#